data_AF-A0A258JRX9-F1
#
_entry.id   AF-A0A258JRX9-F1
#
_cell.length_a   1.000
_cell.length_b   1.000
_cell.length_c   1.000
_cell.angle_alpha   90.00
_cell.angle_beta   90.00
_cell.angle_gamma   90.00
#
_symmetry.space_group_name_H-M   'P 1'
#
loop_
_entity.id
_entity.type
_entity.pdbx_description
1 polymer ?
#
loop_
_entity_poly.entity_id
_entity_poly.type
_entity_poly.pdbx_seq_one_letter_code
_entity_poly.pdbx_strand_id
1 'polypeptide(L)'
;MIYLQILVNGLVLGGLYACIAVGFSLVWGVLNVINILHGTFVVLGSYIAYFAYVRLGIHPYFSIALAGAVLFAVGYAIQAGLINRVIGAPVLTTLVLTFGLDLILNNATLVAFSADYRTVQLAHPLGSKVVGGIVLPLDRVVAMLLALALTGLLYLVLVRSRIGRAIVAVRMDAEAAALMGVNVKRVYAITFGLGALMAGAAGSLLSLIFPISPLASTEYLSLAFVVCVLGGLGSILGAMVGGLALG
;
A
#
# COMPACT_ATOMS: atom_id res chain seq x y z
N MET A 1 -9.79 23.50 -21.70
CA MET A 1 -8.78 23.52 -20.61
C MET A 1 -9.24 22.81 -19.35
N ILE A 2 -10.49 22.99 -18.88
CA ILE A 2 -10.99 22.30 -17.66
C ILE A 2 -10.91 20.76 -17.74
N TYR A 3 -11.30 20.15 -18.87
CA TYR A 3 -11.23 18.69 -19.05
C TYR A 3 -9.80 18.15 -19.00
N LEU A 4 -8.84 18.87 -19.58
CA LEU A 4 -7.43 18.49 -19.57
C LEU A 4 -6.83 18.61 -18.17
N GLN A 5 -7.22 19.65 -17.40
CA GLN A 5 -6.85 19.78 -15.99
C GLN A 5 -7.37 18.60 -15.15
N ILE A 6 -8.62 18.18 -15.38
CA ILE A 6 -9.22 17.03 -14.69
C ILE A 6 -8.45 15.75 -15.02
N LEU A 7 -8.16 15.50 -16.31
CA LEU A 7 -7.39 14.32 -16.72
C LEU A 7 -6.00 14.27 -16.09
N VAL A 8 -5.29 15.40 -16.01
CA VAL A 8 -3.96 15.43 -15.40
C VAL A 8 -4.02 15.25 -13.88
N ASN A 9 -4.98 15.89 -13.21
CA ASN A 9 -5.20 15.66 -11.78
C ASN A 9 -5.57 14.20 -11.49
N GLY A 10 -6.40 13.60 -12.35
CA GLY A 10 -6.79 12.20 -12.28
C GLY A 10 -5.60 11.26 -12.42
N LEU A 11 -4.77 11.43 -13.45
CA LEU A 11 -3.53 10.66 -13.62
C LEU A 11 -2.59 10.75 -12.41
N VAL A 12 -2.46 11.95 -11.83
CA VAL A 12 -1.63 12.17 -10.63
C VAL A 12 -2.13 11.39 -9.43
N LEU A 13 -3.44 11.40 -9.18
CA LEU A 13 -4.04 10.60 -8.10
C LEU A 13 -4.04 9.10 -8.43
N GLY A 14 -4.29 8.75 -9.69
CA GLY A 14 -4.35 7.37 -10.17
C GLY A 14 -3.03 6.63 -9.98
N GLY A 15 -1.88 7.30 -10.12
CA GLY A 15 -0.57 6.70 -9.82
C GLY A 15 -0.38 6.35 -8.34
N LEU A 16 -0.96 7.12 -7.42
CA LEU A 16 -0.97 6.82 -5.98
C LEU A 16 -1.92 5.67 -5.67
N TYR A 17 -3.12 5.69 -6.26
CA TYR A 17 -4.12 4.63 -6.13
C TYR A 17 -3.60 3.30 -6.66
N ALA A 18 -2.89 3.31 -7.79
CA ALA A 18 -2.17 2.17 -8.34
C ALA A 18 -1.18 1.58 -7.33
N CYS A 19 -0.39 2.42 -6.65
CA CYS A 19 0.59 1.95 -5.66
C CYS A 19 -0.07 1.25 -4.47
N ILE A 20 -1.19 1.79 -3.96
CA ILE A 20 -1.97 1.17 -2.87
C ILE A 20 -2.53 -0.19 -3.33
N ALA A 21 -3.15 -0.20 -4.52
CA ALA A 21 -3.82 -1.36 -5.07
C ALA A 21 -2.85 -2.48 -5.43
N VAL A 22 -1.66 -2.17 -5.95
CA VAL A 22 -0.65 -3.18 -6.28
C VAL A 22 -0.22 -3.98 -5.05
N GLY A 23 -0.07 -3.32 -3.89
CA GLY A 23 0.19 -4.01 -2.63
C GLY A 23 -0.94 -4.97 -2.24
N PHE A 24 -2.18 -4.53 -2.36
CA PHE A 24 -3.36 -5.35 -2.07
C PHE A 24 -3.49 -6.53 -3.03
N SER A 25 -3.35 -6.27 -4.33
CA SER A 25 -3.40 -7.26 -5.41
C SER A 25 -2.33 -8.34 -5.26
N LEU A 26 -1.12 -7.97 -4.83
CA LEU A 26 -0.04 -8.93 -4.56
C LEU A 26 -0.42 -9.91 -3.44
N VAL A 27 -0.95 -9.40 -2.33
CA VAL A 27 -1.36 -10.23 -1.19
C VAL A 27 -2.48 -11.18 -1.60
N TRP A 28 -3.53 -10.64 -2.22
CA TRP A 28 -4.66 -11.46 -2.67
C TRP A 28 -4.22 -12.50 -3.72
N GLY A 29 -3.44 -12.09 -4.71
CA GLY A 29 -3.08 -12.95 -5.84
C GLY A 29 -2.21 -14.14 -5.48
N VAL A 30 -1.53 -14.12 -4.35
CA VAL A 30 -0.63 -15.20 -3.89
C VAL A 30 -1.27 -15.99 -2.76
N LEU A 31 -1.93 -15.31 -1.81
CA LEU A 31 -2.44 -15.93 -0.59
C LEU A 31 -3.91 -16.35 -0.71
N ASN A 32 -4.66 -15.78 -1.67
CA ASN A 32 -6.13 -15.85 -1.73
C ASN A 32 -6.81 -15.43 -0.40
N VAL A 33 -6.16 -14.52 0.33
CA VAL A 33 -6.67 -13.96 1.60
C VAL A 33 -7.11 -12.52 1.37
N ILE A 34 -8.32 -12.21 1.82
CA ILE A 34 -8.84 -10.84 1.85
C ILE A 34 -8.24 -10.12 3.05
N ASN A 35 -7.29 -9.23 2.79
CA ASN A 35 -6.59 -8.49 3.84
C ASN A 35 -7.31 -7.17 4.18
N ILE A 36 -8.19 -7.21 5.18
CA ILE A 36 -8.90 -6.00 5.65
C ILE A 36 -7.94 -5.00 6.31
N LEU A 37 -6.82 -5.43 6.90
CA LEU A 37 -5.83 -4.53 7.52
C LEU A 37 -5.16 -3.58 6.51
N HIS A 38 -5.26 -3.85 5.21
CA HIS A 38 -4.50 -3.13 4.21
C HIS A 38 -4.74 -1.61 4.28
N GLY A 39 -5.99 -1.19 4.47
CA GLY A 39 -6.33 0.22 4.66
C GLY A 39 -5.70 0.82 5.91
N THR A 40 -5.66 0.08 7.01
CA THR A 40 -5.01 0.50 8.24
C THR A 40 -3.49 0.64 8.09
N PHE A 41 -2.85 -0.20 7.27
CA PHE A 41 -1.43 0.00 6.94
C PHE A 41 -1.18 1.29 6.15
N VAL A 42 -2.10 1.69 5.26
CA VAL A 42 -2.01 3.00 4.58
C VAL A 42 -2.05 4.13 5.61
N VAL A 43 -3.03 4.11 6.52
CA VAL A 43 -3.17 5.13 7.58
C VAL A 43 -1.94 5.17 8.50
N LEU A 44 -1.46 4.02 8.95
CA LEU A 44 -0.24 3.92 9.76
C LEU A 44 0.98 4.46 9.02
N GLY A 45 1.09 4.21 7.71
CA GLY A 45 2.15 4.77 6.87
C GLY A 45 2.14 6.30 6.86
N SER A 46 0.96 6.90 6.76
CA SER A 46 0.77 8.35 6.85
C SER A 46 1.20 8.90 8.21
N TYR A 47 0.86 8.21 9.31
CA TYR A 47 1.29 8.60 10.65
C TYR A 47 2.80 8.48 10.86
N ILE A 48 3.42 7.41 10.36
CA ILE A 48 4.88 7.26 10.42
C ILE A 48 5.56 8.42 9.69
N ALA A 49 5.06 8.80 8.51
CA ALA A 49 5.57 9.95 7.77
C ALA A 49 5.41 11.27 8.55
N TYR A 50 4.24 11.50 9.13
CA TYR A 50 3.98 12.68 9.96
C TYR A 50 4.95 12.79 11.14
N PHE A 51 5.13 11.72 11.92
CA PHE A 51 6.02 11.76 13.08
C PHE A 51 7.50 11.81 12.69
N ALA A 52 7.89 11.14 11.59
CA ALA A 52 9.24 11.23 11.06
C ALA A 52 9.57 12.67 10.66
N TYR A 53 8.62 13.39 10.07
CA TYR A 53 8.79 14.80 9.73
C TYR A 53 8.83 15.70 10.96
N VAL A 54 7.81 15.63 11.82
CA VAL A 54 7.66 16.55 12.97
C VAL A 54 8.72 16.33 14.05
N ARG A 55 9.12 15.08 14.33
CA ARG A 55 10.06 14.77 15.43
C ARG A 55 11.49 14.52 14.99
N LEU A 56 11.70 13.93 13.80
CA LEU A 56 13.03 13.57 13.32
C LEU A 56 13.54 14.52 12.22
N GLY A 57 12.70 15.44 11.74
CA GLY A 57 13.04 16.34 10.63
C GLY A 57 13.22 15.63 9.28
N ILE A 58 12.78 14.37 9.17
CA ILE A 58 12.93 13.58 7.94
C ILE A 58 11.89 14.06 6.94
N HIS A 59 12.34 14.52 5.77
CA HIS A 59 11.42 14.95 4.73
C HIS A 59 10.46 13.81 4.32
N PRO A 60 9.16 14.07 4.07
CA PRO A 60 8.18 13.01 3.79
C PRO A 60 8.47 12.18 2.54
N TYR A 61 9.28 12.69 1.61
CA TYR A 61 9.77 11.91 0.46
C TYR A 61 10.74 10.80 0.88
N PHE A 62 11.50 10.98 1.96
CA PHE A 62 12.40 9.97 2.50
C PHE A 62 11.71 9.08 3.54
N SER A 63 10.64 9.55 4.18
CA SER A 63 9.86 8.74 5.11
C SER A 63 9.18 7.55 4.45
N ILE A 64 9.07 7.52 3.11
CA ILE A 64 8.61 6.37 2.32
C ILE A 64 9.40 5.11 2.68
N ALA A 65 10.73 5.19 2.71
CA ALA A 65 11.58 4.04 3.01
C ALA A 65 11.40 3.57 4.46
N LEU A 66 11.28 4.51 5.40
CA LEU A 66 11.04 4.23 6.81
C LEU A 66 9.67 3.58 7.04
N ALA A 67 8.60 4.20 6.52
CA ALA A 67 7.23 3.70 6.62
C ALA A 67 7.11 2.32 5.96
N GLY A 68 7.69 2.16 4.77
CA GLY A 68 7.73 0.89 4.06
C GLY A 68 8.48 -0.20 4.84
N ALA A 69 9.65 0.10 5.40
CA ALA A 69 10.44 -0.87 6.17
C ALA A 69 9.76 -1.29 7.48
N VAL A 70 9.21 -0.32 8.22
CA VAL A 70 8.48 -0.59 9.47
C VAL A 70 7.25 -1.45 9.19
N LEU A 71 6.45 -1.08 8.19
CA LEU A 71 5.24 -1.82 7.86
C LEU A 71 5.51 -3.15 7.16
N PHE A 72 6.63 -3.29 6.46
CA PHE A 72 7.12 -4.61 6.03
C PHE A 72 7.35 -5.52 7.24
N ALA A 73 8.07 -5.05 8.26
CA ALA A 73 8.37 -5.84 9.44
C ALA A 73 7.10 -6.21 10.21
N VAL A 74 6.18 -5.25 10.40
CA VAL A 74 4.88 -5.48 11.06
C VAL A 74 4.04 -6.48 10.27
N GLY A 75 3.89 -6.28 8.95
CA GLY A 75 3.14 -7.18 8.09
C GLY A 75 3.73 -8.58 8.07
N TYR A 76 5.06 -8.69 7.94
CA TYR A 76 5.76 -9.97 8.02
C TYR A 76 5.49 -10.68 9.36
N ALA A 77 5.57 -9.96 10.47
CA ALA A 77 5.32 -10.52 11.81
C ALA A 77 3.86 -10.98 11.98
N ILE A 78 2.89 -10.21 11.53
CA ILE A 78 1.46 -10.57 11.56
C ILE A 78 1.23 -11.83 10.73
N GLN A 79 1.77 -11.88 9.51
CA GLN A 79 1.58 -13.05 8.65
C GLN A 79 2.28 -14.29 9.21
N ALA A 80 3.52 -14.16 9.67
CA ALA A 80 4.29 -15.27 10.22
C ALA A 80 3.70 -15.79 11.54
N GLY A 81 3.25 -14.90 12.41
CA GLY A 81 2.78 -15.23 13.77
C GLY A 81 1.30 -15.57 13.86
N LEU A 82 0.43 -14.92 13.09
CA LEU A 82 -1.03 -15.04 13.22
C LEU A 82 -1.64 -15.70 11.99
N ILE A 83 -1.48 -15.11 10.80
CA ILE A 83 -2.24 -15.54 9.61
C ILE A 83 -1.78 -16.93 9.14
N ASN A 84 -0.49 -17.24 9.20
CA ASN A 84 0.03 -18.58 8.84
C ASN A 84 -0.55 -19.72 9.71
N ARG A 85 -1.15 -19.42 10.87
CA ARG A 85 -1.82 -20.43 11.71
C ARG A 85 -3.22 -20.79 11.20
N VAL A 86 -3.84 -19.91 10.41
CA VAL A 86 -5.23 -20.06 9.92
C VAL A 86 -5.34 -20.11 8.40
N ILE A 87 -4.22 -20.02 7.66
CA ILE A 87 -4.25 -19.92 6.20
C ILE A 87 -4.80 -21.15 5.48
N GLY A 88 -4.78 -22.32 6.13
CA GLY A 88 -5.41 -23.55 5.62
C GLY A 88 -6.88 -23.70 5.99
N ALA A 89 -7.44 -22.77 6.78
CA ALA A 89 -8.85 -22.75 7.14
C ALA A 89 -9.69 -22.06 6.03
N PRO A 90 -11.03 -22.16 6.05
CA PRO A 90 -11.89 -21.48 5.10
C PRO A 90 -11.60 -19.97 5.05
N VAL A 91 -11.76 -19.35 3.87
CA VAL A 91 -11.46 -17.92 3.63
C VAL A 91 -12.12 -17.02 4.68
N LEU A 92 -13.34 -17.36 5.12
CA LEU A 92 -14.07 -16.65 6.17
C LEU A 92 -13.28 -16.57 7.50
N THR A 93 -12.50 -17.59 7.85
CA THR A 93 -11.65 -17.59 9.05
C THR A 93 -10.54 -16.55 8.93
N THR A 94 -9.89 -16.47 7.77
CA THR A 94 -8.83 -15.48 7.51
C THR A 94 -9.39 -14.06 7.47
N LEU A 95 -10.60 -13.89 6.91
CA LEU A 95 -11.37 -12.64 6.92
C LEU A 95 -11.70 -12.17 8.33
N VAL A 96 -12.23 -13.06 9.19
CA VAL A 96 -12.57 -12.72 10.57
C VAL A 96 -11.30 -12.35 11.36
N LEU A 97 -10.19 -13.05 11.14
CA LEU A 97 -8.91 -12.70 11.76
C LEU A 97 -8.42 -11.32 11.29
N THR A 98 -8.43 -11.06 9.98
CA THR A 98 -7.96 -9.78 9.45
C THR A 98 -8.86 -8.63 9.89
N PHE A 99 -10.18 -8.83 9.89
CA PHE A 99 -11.14 -7.87 10.45
C PHE A 99 -10.88 -7.58 11.93
N GLY A 100 -10.67 -8.61 12.75
CA GLY A 100 -10.40 -8.43 14.18
C GLY A 100 -9.10 -7.66 14.44
N LEU A 101 -8.04 -7.96 13.69
CA LEU A 101 -6.78 -7.22 13.78
C LEU A 101 -6.91 -5.78 13.30
N ASP A 102 -7.66 -5.54 12.22
CA ASP A 102 -7.96 -4.22 11.72
C ASP A 102 -8.69 -3.37 12.78
N LEU A 103 -9.70 -3.95 13.45
CA LEU A 103 -10.44 -3.28 14.53
C LEU A 103 -9.51 -2.93 15.71
N ILE A 104 -8.63 -3.85 16.12
CA ILE A 104 -7.65 -3.60 17.18
C ILE A 104 -6.71 -2.46 16.80
N LEU A 105 -6.14 -2.50 15.59
CA LEU A 105 -5.17 -1.49 15.15
C LEU A 105 -5.83 -0.12 14.93
N ASN A 106 -7.04 -0.06 14.38
CA ASN A 106 -7.80 1.19 14.22
C ASN A 106 -8.15 1.82 15.57
N ASN A 107 -8.55 1.02 16.56
CA ASN A 107 -8.82 1.56 17.90
C ASN A 107 -7.52 1.97 18.61
N ALA A 108 -6.42 1.22 18.42
CA ALA A 108 -5.12 1.59 18.96
C ALA A 108 -4.62 2.91 18.38
N THR A 109 -4.79 3.16 17.08
CA THR A 109 -4.44 4.45 16.46
C THR A 109 -5.32 5.58 16.95
N LEU A 110 -6.63 5.36 17.15
CA LEU A 110 -7.53 6.35 17.75
C LEU A 110 -7.11 6.72 19.17
N VAL A 111 -6.78 5.74 20.01
CA VAL A 111 -6.31 6.00 21.39
C VAL A 111 -4.94 6.69 21.38
N ALA A 112 -4.03 6.31 20.49
CA ALA A 112 -2.68 6.85 20.44
C ALA A 112 -2.63 8.28 19.85
N PHE A 113 -3.50 8.60 18.90
CA PHE A 113 -3.40 9.81 18.08
C PHE A 113 -4.60 10.75 18.16
N SER A 114 -5.66 10.38 18.89
CA SER A 114 -6.97 11.03 18.91
C SER A 114 -7.68 10.96 17.54
N ALA A 115 -8.96 11.30 17.50
CA ALA A 115 -9.74 11.36 16.24
C ALA A 115 -9.45 12.64 15.41
N ASP A 116 -8.42 13.39 15.77
CA ASP A 116 -8.09 14.68 15.15
C ASP A 116 -7.39 14.49 13.80
N TYR A 117 -7.72 15.37 12.87
CA TYR A 117 -7.01 15.44 11.60
C TYR A 117 -5.61 16.00 11.79
N ARG A 118 -4.62 15.35 11.18
CA ARG A 118 -3.24 15.83 11.14
C ARG A 118 -2.79 16.08 9.71
N THR A 119 -2.11 17.18 9.46
CA THR A 119 -1.62 17.53 8.13
C THR A 119 -0.11 17.72 8.18
N VAL A 120 0.59 17.18 7.19
CA VAL A 120 2.01 17.44 7.01
C VAL A 120 2.16 18.80 6.34
N GLN A 121 2.52 19.82 7.11
CA GLN A 121 2.84 21.15 6.59
C GLN A 121 4.32 21.23 6.23
N LEU A 122 4.63 21.08 4.94
CA LEU A 122 5.98 21.24 4.44
C LEU A 122 6.46 22.67 4.69
N ALA A 123 7.65 22.82 5.28
CA ALA A 123 8.26 24.13 5.50
C ALA A 123 8.59 24.83 4.17
N HIS A 124 8.92 24.03 3.14
CA HIS A 124 9.32 24.49 1.81
C HIS A 124 8.57 23.66 0.76
N PRO A 125 7.27 23.92 0.54
CA PRO A 125 6.52 23.21 -0.50
C PRO A 125 7.09 23.54 -1.88
N LEU A 126 7.06 22.58 -2.81
CA LEU A 126 7.57 22.81 -4.16
C LEU A 126 6.72 23.81 -4.95
N GLY A 127 5.50 24.07 -4.49
CA GLY A 127 4.57 25.00 -5.12
C GLY A 127 3.89 24.41 -6.35
N SER A 128 3.37 25.28 -7.21
CA SER A 128 2.70 24.88 -8.45
C SER A 128 3.36 25.51 -9.68
N LYS A 129 3.37 24.78 -10.79
CA LYS A 129 3.78 25.29 -12.10
C LYS A 129 2.60 25.30 -13.04
N VAL A 130 2.47 26.36 -13.83
CA VAL A 130 1.49 26.45 -14.91
C VAL A 130 2.16 26.06 -16.22
N VAL A 131 1.73 24.95 -16.83
CA VAL A 131 2.25 24.48 -18.12
C VAL A 131 1.10 24.46 -19.11
N GLY A 132 1.15 25.30 -20.14
CA GLY A 132 0.11 25.35 -21.17
C GLY A 132 -1.31 25.66 -20.63
N GLY A 133 -1.42 26.42 -19.54
CA GLY A 133 -2.69 26.73 -18.88
C GLY A 133 -3.19 25.67 -17.89
N ILE A 134 -2.41 24.59 -17.65
CA ILE A 134 -2.68 23.55 -16.66
C ILE A 134 -1.88 23.86 -15.39
N VAL A 135 -2.53 23.89 -14.24
CA VAL A 135 -1.89 24.08 -12.93
C VAL A 135 -1.45 22.73 -12.38
N LEU A 136 -0.15 22.55 -12.18
CA LEU A 136 0.46 21.32 -11.67
C LEU A 136 1.06 21.57 -10.28
N PRO A 137 0.43 21.09 -9.21
CA PRO A 137 1.06 21.04 -7.89
C PRO A 137 2.24 20.07 -7.93
N LEU A 138 3.46 20.60 -7.78
CA LEU A 138 4.67 19.81 -7.95
C LEU A 138 4.78 18.71 -6.89
N ASP A 139 4.31 18.96 -5.67
CA ASP A 139 4.34 17.97 -4.59
C ASP A 139 3.54 16.70 -4.95
N ARG A 140 2.39 16.87 -5.61
CA ARG A 140 1.54 15.76 -6.07
C ARG A 140 2.18 15.01 -7.23
N VAL A 141 2.79 15.73 -8.17
CA VAL A 141 3.50 15.10 -9.31
C VAL A 141 4.68 14.28 -8.82
N VAL A 142 5.49 14.81 -7.89
CA VAL A 142 6.61 14.07 -7.28
C VAL A 142 6.08 12.85 -6.53
N ALA A 143 5.00 12.99 -5.76
CA ALA A 143 4.38 11.85 -5.08
C ALA A 143 3.91 10.75 -6.06
N MET A 144 3.26 11.13 -7.16
CA MET A 144 2.88 10.19 -8.23
C MET A 144 4.10 9.48 -8.81
N LEU A 145 5.16 10.22 -9.15
CA LEU A 145 6.38 9.64 -9.73
C LEU A 145 7.05 8.65 -8.77
N LEU A 146 7.10 8.96 -7.48
CA LEU A 146 7.62 8.05 -6.46
C LEU A 146 6.73 6.81 -6.28
N ALA A 147 5.40 6.97 -6.32
CA ALA A 147 4.46 5.86 -6.26
C ALA A 147 4.62 4.89 -7.45
N LEU A 148 4.77 5.43 -8.66
CA LEU A 148 5.05 4.64 -9.86
C LEU A 148 6.44 4.00 -9.81
N ALA A 149 7.45 4.70 -9.29
CA ALA A 149 8.79 4.14 -9.11
C ALA A 149 8.80 2.96 -8.12
N LEU A 150 8.09 3.08 -6.99
CA LEU A 150 7.91 1.97 -6.02
C LEU A 150 7.20 0.78 -6.64
N THR A 151 6.13 1.05 -7.40
CA THR A 151 5.38 0.01 -8.11
C THR A 151 6.26 -0.71 -9.13
N GLY A 152 7.04 0.05 -9.91
CA GLY A 152 8.02 -0.49 -10.85
C GLY A 152 9.13 -1.29 -10.16
N LEU A 153 9.62 -0.81 -9.02
CA LEU A 153 10.63 -1.52 -8.22
C LEU A 153 10.10 -2.86 -7.71
N LEU A 154 8.87 -2.89 -7.17
CA LEU A 154 8.23 -4.14 -6.75
C LEU A 154 8.06 -5.09 -7.93
N TYR A 155 7.60 -4.60 -9.09
CA TYR A 155 7.49 -5.41 -10.30
C TYR A 155 8.84 -6.03 -10.70
N LEU A 156 9.92 -5.25 -10.70
CA LEU A 156 11.27 -5.74 -10.98
C LEU A 156 11.74 -6.79 -9.96
N VAL A 157 11.45 -6.59 -8.67
CA VAL A 157 11.74 -7.57 -7.62
C VAL A 157 11.00 -8.88 -7.89
N LEU A 158 9.74 -8.83 -8.29
CA LEU A 158 8.95 -10.03 -8.55
C LEU A 158 9.40 -10.77 -9.81
N VAL A 159 9.81 -10.06 -10.87
CA VAL A 159 10.24 -10.70 -12.12
C VAL A 159 11.69 -11.20 -12.06
N ARG A 160 12.60 -10.47 -11.40
CA ARG A 160 14.05 -10.79 -11.46
C ARG A 160 14.62 -11.47 -10.22
N SER A 161 14.03 -11.29 -9.04
CA SER A 161 14.62 -11.83 -7.81
C SER A 161 14.30 -13.31 -7.57
N ARG A 162 15.12 -13.96 -6.73
CA ARG A 162 14.85 -15.33 -6.23
C ARG A 162 13.54 -15.40 -5.43
N ILE A 163 13.26 -14.36 -4.65
CA ILE A 163 12.03 -14.23 -3.86
C ILE A 163 10.82 -14.16 -4.80
N GLY A 164 10.90 -13.35 -5.86
CA GLY A 164 9.86 -13.25 -6.88
C GLY A 164 9.52 -14.58 -7.53
N ARG A 165 10.53 -15.37 -7.92
CA ARG A 165 10.31 -16.73 -8.43
C ARG A 165 9.64 -17.65 -7.42
N ALA A 166 10.03 -17.57 -6.14
CA ALA A 166 9.38 -18.35 -5.08
C ALA A 166 7.91 -17.93 -4.87
N ILE A 167 7.61 -16.64 -4.93
CA ILE A 167 6.23 -16.12 -4.86
C ILE A 167 5.39 -16.64 -6.03
N VAL A 168 5.92 -16.61 -7.26
CA VAL A 168 5.23 -17.14 -8.44
C VAL A 168 5.01 -18.65 -8.34
N ALA A 169 6.03 -19.41 -7.90
CA ALA A 169 5.91 -20.85 -7.72
C ALA A 169 4.81 -21.21 -6.69
N VAL A 170 4.81 -20.54 -5.54
CA VAL A 170 3.80 -20.74 -4.50
C VAL A 170 2.39 -20.33 -4.97
N ARG A 171 2.28 -19.27 -5.77
CA ARG A 171 1.01 -18.85 -6.37
C ARG A 171 0.44 -19.90 -7.33
N MET A 172 1.30 -20.59 -8.09
CA MET A 172 0.85 -21.61 -9.05
C MET A 172 0.43 -22.89 -8.35
N ASP A 173 1.27 -23.40 -7.45
CA ASP A 173 0.99 -24.58 -6.65
C ASP A 173 1.87 -24.57 -5.38
N ALA A 174 1.25 -24.28 -4.24
CA ALA A 174 1.94 -24.20 -2.97
C ALA A 174 2.47 -25.56 -2.48
N GLU A 175 1.79 -26.66 -2.80
CA GLU A 175 2.19 -28.01 -2.41
C GLU A 175 3.39 -28.47 -3.23
N ALA A 176 3.33 -28.31 -4.56
CA ALA A 176 4.44 -28.60 -5.45
C ALA A 176 5.67 -27.72 -5.10
N ALA A 177 5.48 -26.43 -4.83
CA ALA A 177 6.56 -25.55 -4.39
C ALA A 177 7.21 -26.06 -3.09
N ALA A 178 6.42 -26.55 -2.13
CA ALA A 178 6.92 -27.12 -0.89
C ALA A 178 7.75 -28.40 -1.13
N LEU A 179 7.32 -29.28 -2.04
CA LEU A 179 8.07 -30.47 -2.44
C LEU A 179 9.41 -30.13 -3.10
N MET A 180 9.50 -28.97 -3.76
CA MET A 180 10.75 -28.44 -4.31
C MET A 180 11.62 -27.69 -3.29
N GLY A 181 11.28 -27.76 -2.00
CA GLY A 181 12.07 -27.17 -0.91
C GLY A 181 11.77 -25.69 -0.63
N VAL A 182 10.72 -25.11 -1.24
CA VAL A 182 10.30 -23.73 -0.95
C VAL A 182 9.57 -23.69 0.39
N ASN A 183 10.03 -22.83 1.31
CA ASN A 183 9.31 -22.59 2.55
C ASN A 183 8.09 -21.68 2.31
N VAL A 184 6.95 -22.29 2.02
CA VAL A 184 5.68 -21.60 1.70
C VAL A 184 5.30 -20.58 2.77
N LYS A 185 5.38 -20.94 4.07
CA LYS A 185 5.04 -20.05 5.18
C LYS A 185 5.90 -18.79 5.22
N ARG A 186 7.20 -18.92 4.90
CA ARG A 186 8.11 -17.78 4.79
C ARG A 186 7.80 -16.94 3.56
N VAL A 187 7.49 -17.56 2.42
CA VAL A 187 7.09 -16.84 1.20
C VAL A 187 5.82 -16.04 1.46
N TYR A 188 4.82 -16.62 2.10
CA TYR A 188 3.61 -15.92 2.53
C TYR A 188 3.92 -14.71 3.42
N ALA A 189 4.78 -14.87 4.43
CA ALA A 189 5.21 -13.77 5.30
C ALA A 189 5.90 -12.64 4.53
N ILE A 190 6.78 -12.96 3.58
CA ILE A 190 7.44 -11.98 2.72
C ILE A 190 6.41 -11.26 1.84
N THR A 191 5.50 -11.98 1.21
CA THR A 191 4.47 -11.40 0.33
C THR A 191 3.56 -10.44 1.08
N PHE A 192 3.08 -10.84 2.26
CA PHE A 192 2.25 -9.96 3.10
C PHE A 192 3.04 -8.74 3.58
N GLY A 193 4.30 -8.92 3.98
CA GLY A 193 5.20 -7.81 4.29
C GLY A 193 5.38 -6.85 3.12
N LEU A 194 5.58 -7.34 1.89
CA LEU A 194 5.67 -6.50 0.68
C LEU A 194 4.36 -5.74 0.41
N GLY A 195 3.20 -6.38 0.64
CA GLY A 195 1.90 -5.70 0.55
C GLY A 195 1.76 -4.55 1.56
N ALA A 196 2.12 -4.82 2.83
CA ALA A 196 2.11 -3.82 3.90
C ALA A 196 3.14 -2.70 3.67
N LEU A 197 4.31 -3.02 3.11
CA LEU A 197 5.31 -2.05 2.66
C LEU A 197 4.72 -1.09 1.64
N MET A 198 4.06 -1.62 0.60
CA MET A 198 3.45 -0.81 -0.44
C MET A 198 2.33 0.07 0.12
N ALA A 199 1.48 -0.47 1.00
CA ALA A 199 0.45 0.29 1.69
C ALA A 199 1.04 1.45 2.50
N GLY A 200 2.08 1.15 3.30
CA GLY A 200 2.77 2.12 4.15
C GLY A 200 3.48 3.22 3.37
N ALA A 201 4.19 2.84 2.32
CA ALA A 201 4.88 3.75 1.42
C ALA A 201 3.89 4.66 0.68
N ALA A 202 2.76 4.11 0.21
CA ALA A 202 1.70 4.89 -0.41
C ALA A 202 1.01 5.83 0.59
N GLY A 203 0.78 5.40 1.83
CA GLY A 203 0.27 6.25 2.91
C GLY A 203 1.19 7.43 3.22
N SER A 204 2.51 7.19 3.29
CA SER A 204 3.51 8.25 3.42
C SER A 204 3.38 9.30 2.31
N LEU A 205 3.14 8.87 1.07
CA LEU A 205 2.95 9.78 -0.06
C LEU A 205 1.61 10.52 -0.01
N LEU A 206 0.53 9.83 0.38
CA LEU A 206 -0.79 10.43 0.54
C LEU A 206 -0.82 11.50 1.64
N SER A 207 -0.01 11.35 2.69
CA SER A 207 0.09 12.33 3.79
C SER A 207 0.54 13.72 3.35
N LEU A 208 1.18 13.83 2.17
CA LEU A 208 1.57 15.10 1.55
C LEU A 208 0.40 15.81 0.84
N ILE A 209 -0.69 15.08 0.58
CA ILE A 209 -1.78 15.52 -0.31
C ILE A 209 -3.07 15.67 0.48
N PHE A 210 -3.33 14.74 1.40
CA PHE A 210 -4.57 14.67 2.17
C PHE A 210 -4.29 14.75 3.68
N PRO A 211 -5.22 15.36 4.44
CA PRO A 211 -5.21 15.26 5.89
C PRO A 211 -5.28 13.79 6.35
N ILE A 212 -4.52 13.48 7.39
CA ILE A 212 -4.44 12.15 8.00
C ILE A 212 -5.55 12.06 9.05
N SER A 213 -6.34 10.99 8.98
CA SER A 213 -7.31 10.63 10.02
C SER A 213 -7.18 9.14 10.33
N PRO A 214 -7.27 8.72 11.62
CA PRO A 214 -7.32 7.31 11.96
C PRO A 214 -8.53 6.59 11.35
N LEU A 215 -9.63 7.32 11.07
CA LEU A 215 -10.89 6.77 10.57
C LEU A 215 -10.89 6.54 9.05
N ALA A 216 -9.82 6.92 8.34
CA ALA A 216 -9.74 6.81 6.88
C ALA A 216 -9.37 5.40 6.37
N SER A 217 -9.14 4.43 7.27
CA SER A 217 -8.71 3.07 6.89
C SER A 217 -9.70 2.37 5.96
N THR A 218 -10.99 2.45 6.24
CA THR A 218 -12.05 1.85 5.40
C THR A 218 -12.11 2.46 4.00
N GLU A 219 -11.86 3.78 3.88
CA GLU A 219 -11.86 4.49 2.61
C GLU A 219 -10.72 3.99 1.71
N TYR A 220 -9.50 3.91 2.25
CA TYR A 220 -8.35 3.40 1.51
C TYR A 220 -8.47 1.92 1.16
N LEU A 221 -9.04 1.10 2.05
CA LEU A 221 -9.32 -0.31 1.76
C LEU A 221 -10.31 -0.45 0.61
N SER A 222 -11.41 0.30 0.64
CA SER A 222 -12.42 0.28 -0.42
C SER A 222 -11.83 0.70 -1.77
N LEU A 223 -11.00 1.75 -1.76
CA LEU A 223 -10.30 2.20 -2.96
C LEU A 223 -9.37 1.11 -3.51
N ALA A 224 -8.54 0.50 -2.67
CA ALA A 224 -7.66 -0.58 -3.09
C ALA A 224 -8.44 -1.75 -3.70
N PHE A 225 -9.57 -2.11 -3.09
CA PHE A 225 -10.43 -3.18 -3.56
C PHE A 225 -11.04 -2.86 -4.93
N VAL A 226 -11.66 -1.68 -5.11
CA VAL A 226 -12.27 -1.27 -6.39
C VAL A 226 -11.22 -1.27 -7.50
N VAL A 227 -10.04 -0.70 -7.26
CA VAL A 227 -8.95 -0.68 -8.25
C VAL A 227 -8.50 -2.10 -8.61
N CYS A 228 -8.36 -2.99 -7.64
CA CYS A 228 -7.95 -4.36 -7.91
C CYS A 228 -9.01 -5.18 -8.63
N VAL A 229 -10.30 -4.95 -8.35
CA VAL A 229 -11.39 -5.59 -9.07
C VAL A 229 -11.43 -5.10 -10.52
N LEU A 230 -11.28 -3.80 -10.74
CA LEU A 230 -11.24 -3.21 -12.08
C LEU A 230 -10.01 -3.68 -12.88
N GLY A 231 -8.85 -3.77 -12.23
CA GLY A 231 -7.60 -4.23 -12.82
C GLY A 231 -7.44 -5.76 -12.95
N GLY A 232 -8.26 -6.53 -12.22
CA GLY A 232 -8.11 -7.98 -12.06
C GLY A 232 -7.29 -8.37 -10.82
N LEU A 233 -7.92 -9.14 -9.93
CA LEU A 233 -7.30 -9.60 -8.68
C LEU A 233 -6.05 -10.46 -8.96
N GLY A 234 -4.95 -10.14 -8.28
CA GLY A 234 -3.67 -10.84 -8.46
C GLY A 234 -2.89 -10.45 -9.72
N SER A 235 -3.32 -9.41 -10.43
CA SER A 235 -2.57 -8.79 -11.52
C SER A 235 -1.97 -7.46 -11.05
N ILE A 236 -0.65 -7.36 -11.05
CA ILE A 236 0.07 -6.13 -10.67
C ILE A 236 -0.07 -5.08 -11.76
N LEU A 237 0.14 -5.47 -13.02
CA LEU A 237 -0.07 -4.59 -14.17
C LEU A 237 -1.54 -4.17 -14.27
N GLY A 238 -2.44 -5.11 -13.99
CA GLY A 238 -3.87 -4.85 -13.89
C GLY A 238 -4.20 -3.79 -12.85
N ALA A 239 -3.72 -3.94 -11.61
CA ALA A 239 -3.92 -2.95 -10.55
C ALA A 239 -3.31 -1.57 -10.88
N MET A 240 -2.19 -1.54 -11.60
CA MET A 240 -1.58 -0.29 -12.07
C MET A 240 -2.46 0.43 -13.09
N VAL A 241 -2.93 -0.29 -14.11
CA VAL A 241 -3.85 0.27 -15.13
C VAL A 241 -5.18 0.66 -14.48
N GLY A 242 -5.70 -0.16 -13.57
CA GLY A 242 -6.94 0.12 -12.86
C GLY A 242 -6.86 1.37 -11.98
N GLY A 243 -5.70 1.60 -11.33
CA GLY A 243 -5.49 2.79 -10.52
C GLY A 243 -5.46 4.05 -11.36
N LEU A 244 -4.76 4.00 -12.50
CA LEU A 244 -4.74 5.09 -13.48
C LEU A 244 -6.09 5.34 -14.15
N ALA A 245 -6.93 4.31 -14.32
CA ALA A 245 -8.27 4.45 -14.89
C ALA A 245 -9.30 5.00 -13.90
N LEU A 246 -9.12 4.72 -12.60
CA LEU A 246 -10.00 5.21 -11.54
C LEU A 246 -9.72 6.66 -11.15
N GLY A 247 -8.46 7.11 -11.28
CA GLY A 247 -8.07 8.50 -11.06
C GLY A 247 -8.55 9.41 -12.17
#